data_AF-A0A804PB51-F1
#
_entry.id   AF-A0A804PB51-F1
#
_cell.length_a   1.000
_cell.length_b   1.000
_cell.length_c   1.000
_cell.angle_alpha   90.00
_cell.angle_beta   90.00
_cell.angle_gamma   90.00
#
_symmetry.space_group_name_H-M   'P 1'
#
loop_
_entity.id
_entity.type
_entity.pdbx_description
1 polymer ?
#
loop_
_entity_poly.entity_id
_entity_poly.type
_entity_poly.pdbx_seq_one_letter_code
_entity_poly.pdbx_strand_id
1 'polypeptide(L)'
;MFSGTGPSGGAAHSTSTGGGGGSPSDRGGPAPSASASVSTPASESTVARRLNGLDPHGDDAPSSQPATSKKKKRGARAVGPDKNGRGLRQFSMRVCEKVESKGRTTYNEVADELVAEFSDPNINIDSPDPDNSSAQQYDEKNIRRRVYDALNVLMAMEIISKDKKEIQWRGLPKTSMNDIEELKTEVNGLKGRIDKKNAYLQDLQDQYACLQNLVRRNEQLYGSGDAPSGGVALPFILVQTRPHATVEVEISEDMQHVHFDFNRMIHLY
;
A
#
# COMPACT_ATOMS: atom_id res chain seq x y z
N MET A 1 50.21 -33.97 -37.40
CA MET A 1 51.02 -34.45 -36.26
C MET A 1 50.34 -33.87 -35.02
N PHE A 2 49.62 -34.59 -34.16
CA PHE A 2 49.77 -35.96 -33.66
C PHE A 2 48.45 -36.75 -33.71
N SER A 3 48.62 -38.05 -33.89
CA SER A 3 47.60 -39.10 -33.92
C SER A 3 47.30 -39.58 -32.49
N GLY A 4 46.08 -40.09 -32.27
CA GLY A 4 45.66 -40.68 -31.01
C GLY A 4 46.07 -42.15 -30.81
N THR A 5 45.81 -42.65 -29.61
CA THR A 5 45.73 -44.07 -29.24
C THR A 5 44.71 -44.24 -28.10
N GLY A 6 43.69 -45.09 -28.29
CA GLY A 6 42.80 -45.60 -27.23
C GLY A 6 43.41 -46.85 -26.54
N PRO A 7 42.60 -47.87 -26.19
CA PRO A 7 41.67 -47.95 -25.05
C PRO A 7 41.92 -49.19 -24.15
N SER A 8 41.25 -49.32 -23.00
CA SER A 8 41.00 -50.59 -22.26
C SER A 8 40.14 -50.26 -21.00
N GLY A 9 39.12 -50.96 -20.53
CA GLY A 9 38.68 -52.35 -20.75
C GLY A 9 38.56 -53.09 -19.40
N GLY A 10 37.36 -53.55 -19.06
CA GLY A 10 37.06 -54.59 -18.04
C GLY A 10 36.83 -54.09 -16.59
N ALA A 11 35.72 -54.33 -15.89
CA ALA A 11 34.84 -55.50 -15.64
C ALA A 11 35.07 -56.13 -14.24
N ALA A 12 34.00 -56.77 -13.75
CA ALA A 12 33.84 -57.63 -12.56
C ALA A 12 33.32 -56.93 -11.27
N HIS A 13 32.04 -57.05 -10.90
CA HIS A 13 31.26 -58.21 -10.37
C HIS A 13 31.48 -58.45 -8.86
N SER A 14 30.46 -58.18 -8.01
CA SER A 14 29.57 -59.15 -7.30
C SER A 14 30.14 -59.53 -5.90
N THR A 15 29.43 -59.77 -4.79
CA THR A 15 28.11 -60.36 -4.47
C THR A 15 27.76 -60.18 -2.97
N SER A 16 26.45 -60.25 -2.66
CA SER A 16 25.75 -60.83 -1.46
C SER A 16 25.93 -60.16 -0.08
N THR A 17 24.93 -60.04 0.81
CA THR A 17 23.90 -61.00 1.33
C THR A 17 22.85 -60.17 2.12
N GLY A 18 21.52 -60.32 1.97
CA GLY A 18 20.61 -61.21 2.73
C GLY A 18 20.13 -60.58 4.08
N GLY A 19 18.85 -60.53 4.52
CA GLY A 19 17.54 -60.97 4.04
C GLY A 19 16.44 -60.73 5.11
N GLY A 20 15.15 -60.91 4.73
CA GLY A 20 13.96 -61.16 5.58
C GLY A 20 13.39 -59.96 6.36
N GLY A 21 12.08 -59.71 6.47
CA GLY A 21 10.84 -60.39 6.08
C GLY A 21 9.71 -59.84 7.00
N GLY A 22 8.49 -59.64 6.49
CA GLY A 22 7.29 -59.46 7.33
C GLY A 22 6.33 -58.33 6.94
N SER A 23 5.19 -58.69 6.35
CA SER A 23 3.88 -58.03 6.50
C SER A 23 2.93 -59.05 7.14
N PRO A 24 1.81 -58.63 7.81
CA PRO A 24 0.56 -58.47 7.06
C PRO A 24 -0.45 -57.40 7.59
N SER A 25 -1.24 -56.88 6.64
CA SER A 25 -2.70 -56.61 6.57
C SER A 25 -3.58 -56.24 7.78
N ASP A 26 -4.42 -55.20 7.62
CA ASP A 26 -5.90 -55.17 7.88
C ASP A 26 -6.50 -53.83 7.35
N ARG A 27 -7.34 -53.83 6.30
CA ARG A 27 -8.82 -53.99 6.20
C ARG A 27 -9.68 -52.80 6.70
N GLY A 28 -10.44 -52.19 5.77
CA GLY A 28 -11.84 -51.75 6.01
C GLY A 28 -12.20 -50.29 5.69
N GLY A 29 -12.87 -50.05 4.55
CA GLY A 29 -13.75 -48.89 4.33
C GLY A 29 -15.12 -49.06 5.05
N PRO A 30 -16.16 -48.21 4.82
CA PRO A 30 -16.46 -47.48 3.58
C PRO A 30 -16.92 -46.00 3.75
N ALA A 31 -17.10 -45.32 2.61
CA ALA A 31 -17.81 -44.05 2.44
C ALA A 31 -19.34 -44.19 2.58
N PRO A 32 -20.07 -43.06 2.63
CA PRO A 32 -21.15 -42.87 1.66
C PRO A 32 -21.23 -41.45 1.05
N SER A 33 -21.89 -41.43 -0.11
CA SER A 33 -22.22 -40.31 -1.00
C SER A 33 -23.37 -39.43 -0.47
N ALA A 34 -23.35 -38.12 -0.79
CA ALA A 34 -24.39 -37.44 -1.61
C ALA A 34 -24.54 -35.92 -1.32
N SER A 35 -24.46 -35.14 -2.40
CA SER A 35 -25.25 -33.94 -2.78
C SER A 35 -25.46 -32.72 -1.85
N ALA A 36 -25.12 -31.56 -2.45
CA ALA A 36 -25.80 -30.25 -2.40
C ALA A 36 -25.82 -29.44 -1.09
N SER A 37 -25.16 -28.27 -1.11
CA SER A 37 -25.84 -26.95 -1.19
C SER A 37 -24.88 -25.80 -0.84
N VAL A 38 -24.96 -24.75 -1.65
CA VAL A 38 -24.37 -23.42 -1.42
C VAL A 38 -25.04 -22.79 -0.21
N SER A 39 -24.26 -22.25 0.73
CA SER A 39 -24.73 -21.27 1.72
C SER A 39 -23.55 -20.46 2.27
N THR A 40 -23.45 -19.21 1.84
CA THR A 40 -22.66 -18.13 2.45
C THR A 40 -23.36 -17.57 3.68
N PRO A 41 -22.67 -17.29 4.80
CA PRO A 41 -23.25 -16.47 5.87
C PRO A 41 -22.97 -14.98 5.63
N ALA A 42 -24.04 -14.20 5.58
CA ALA A 42 -24.01 -12.75 5.72
C ALA A 42 -23.78 -12.38 7.19
N SER A 43 -22.89 -11.43 7.45
CA SER A 43 -22.79 -10.73 8.74
C SER A 43 -22.99 -9.25 8.49
N GLU A 44 -24.14 -8.74 8.91
CA GLU A 44 -24.49 -7.33 8.95
C GLU A 44 -23.80 -6.67 10.16
N SER A 45 -22.93 -5.70 9.91
CA SER A 45 -22.50 -4.74 10.93
C SER A 45 -23.01 -3.34 10.55
N THR A 46 -24.10 -2.99 11.22
CA THR A 46 -24.64 -1.66 11.47
C THR A 46 -23.58 -0.57 11.64
N VAL A 47 -23.52 0.40 10.72
CA VAL A 47 -23.27 1.84 11.01
C VAL A 47 -23.38 2.66 9.72
N ALA A 48 -24.61 2.95 9.27
CA ALA A 48 -24.84 4.01 8.29
C ALA A 48 -26.30 4.49 8.34
N ARG A 49 -26.53 5.60 9.05
CA ARG A 49 -27.54 6.65 8.80
C ARG A 49 -28.02 7.20 10.14
N ARG A 50 -27.80 8.50 10.35
CA ARG A 50 -28.83 9.50 10.63
C ARG A 50 -28.16 10.81 11.04
N LEU A 51 -27.81 11.61 10.03
CA LEU A 51 -27.76 13.07 10.17
C LEU A 51 -28.92 13.58 9.34
N ASN A 52 -29.92 14.16 10.00
CA ASN A 52 -30.87 15.08 9.39
C ASN A 52 -31.58 15.87 10.48
N GLY A 53 -31.54 17.20 10.32
CA GLY A 53 -32.65 18.09 10.66
C GLY A 53 -32.73 18.62 12.08
N LEU A 54 -32.03 19.72 12.35
CA LEU A 54 -32.44 20.73 13.32
C LEU A 54 -33.42 21.67 12.61
N ASP A 55 -34.60 21.94 13.19
CA ASP A 55 -35.16 23.28 13.52
C ASP A 55 -36.66 23.19 13.98
N PRO A 56 -37.31 24.24 14.53
CA PRO A 56 -37.67 24.30 15.95
C PRO A 56 -39.14 24.70 16.26
N HIS A 57 -39.66 24.32 17.43
CA HIS A 57 -40.79 24.95 18.17
C HIS A 57 -41.00 24.13 19.45
N GLY A 58 -41.29 24.60 20.66
CA GLY A 58 -41.88 25.83 21.18
C GLY A 58 -42.63 25.43 22.47
N ASP A 59 -42.69 26.33 23.45
CA ASP A 59 -43.48 26.33 24.72
C ASP A 59 -42.80 26.02 26.07
N ASP A 60 -42.42 27.13 26.72
CA ASP A 60 -42.81 27.63 28.06
C ASP A 60 -43.37 26.68 29.13
N ALA A 61 -42.72 26.66 30.32
CA ALA A 61 -43.23 27.31 31.54
C ALA A 61 -42.28 27.11 32.77
N PRO A 62 -42.31 28.01 33.79
CA PRO A 62 -41.17 28.27 34.69
C PRO A 62 -41.38 27.87 36.17
N SER A 63 -40.29 27.77 36.94
CA SER A 63 -40.35 27.92 38.42
C SER A 63 -39.04 28.43 39.06
N SER A 64 -39.17 29.61 39.66
CA SER A 64 -38.45 30.37 40.70
C SER A 64 -37.22 29.82 41.50
N GLN A 65 -36.07 30.50 41.32
CA GLN A 65 -35.20 31.28 42.27
C GLN A 65 -34.77 30.75 43.69
N PRO A 66 -33.70 31.29 44.37
CA PRO A 66 -32.57 32.17 43.97
C PRO A 66 -31.13 31.86 44.55
N ALA A 67 -30.12 32.45 43.88
CA ALA A 67 -28.94 33.23 44.35
C ALA A 67 -27.56 32.64 44.83
N THR A 68 -26.51 33.27 44.22
CA THR A 68 -25.09 33.48 44.60
C THR A 68 -24.10 32.31 44.36
N SER A 69 -22.91 32.42 43.76
CA SER A 69 -22.01 33.54 43.47
C SER A 69 -20.87 33.16 42.47
N LYS A 70 -20.39 34.17 41.72
CA LYS A 70 -19.05 34.38 41.09
C LYS A 70 -18.56 33.45 39.96
N LYS A 71 -18.78 33.94 38.74
CA LYS A 71 -18.25 33.51 37.43
C LYS A 71 -16.84 34.09 37.20
N LYS A 72 -15.79 33.26 37.10
CA LYS A 72 -14.52 33.64 36.42
C LYS A 72 -14.48 32.94 35.06
N LYS A 73 -14.71 33.77 34.04
CA LYS A 73 -14.82 33.45 32.62
C LYS A 73 -13.54 32.73 32.13
N ARG A 74 -13.68 31.44 31.78
CA ARG A 74 -12.72 30.71 30.95
C ARG A 74 -12.58 31.49 29.64
N GLY A 75 -11.36 31.94 29.35
CA GLY A 75 -11.05 32.70 28.14
C GLY A 75 -11.47 31.92 26.91
N ALA A 76 -12.35 32.54 26.12
CA ALA A 76 -12.74 32.05 24.82
C ALA A 76 -11.51 31.96 23.91
N ARG A 77 -11.41 30.85 23.18
CA ARG A 77 -10.54 30.73 21.99
C ARG A 77 -10.88 31.87 21.04
N ALA A 78 -10.00 32.86 20.96
CA ALA A 78 -10.01 33.82 19.86
C ALA A 78 -9.32 33.13 18.67
N VAL A 79 -10.11 32.43 17.84
CA VAL A 79 -9.75 32.24 16.43
C VAL A 79 -10.27 33.48 15.71
N GLY A 80 -9.55 34.59 15.91
CA GLY A 80 -9.70 35.78 15.08
C GLY A 80 -8.79 35.67 13.87
N PRO A 81 -9.11 36.29 12.72
CA PRO A 81 -8.17 36.41 11.61
C PRO A 81 -6.91 37.10 12.14
N ASP A 82 -5.72 36.62 11.77
CA ASP A 82 -4.42 37.23 12.09
C ASP A 82 -4.32 38.64 11.50
N LYS A 83 -4.96 39.60 12.15
CA LYS A 83 -4.78 41.02 11.87
C LYS A 83 -3.47 41.40 12.57
N ASN A 84 -2.55 42.02 11.81
CA ASN A 84 -1.29 42.63 12.27
C ASN A 84 -0.02 41.76 12.33
N GLY A 85 0.04 40.54 11.79
CA GLY A 85 1.33 39.86 11.59
C GLY A 85 2.16 39.58 12.87
N ARG A 86 1.53 39.52 14.05
CA ARG A 86 2.23 39.23 15.32
C ARG A 86 1.90 37.84 15.88
N GLY A 87 1.37 36.96 15.04
CA GLY A 87 1.00 35.59 15.41
C GLY A 87 2.18 34.62 15.40
N LEU A 88 2.02 33.46 16.05
CA LEU A 88 3.05 32.40 16.10
C LEU A 88 3.52 31.99 14.70
N ARG A 89 2.62 31.95 13.71
CA ARG A 89 2.97 31.64 12.31
C ARG A 89 4.06 32.57 11.78
N GLN A 90 3.95 33.88 12.04
CA GLN A 90 4.94 34.85 11.56
C GLN A 90 6.27 34.72 12.29
N PHE A 91 6.24 34.53 13.61
CA PHE A 91 7.47 34.26 14.36
C PHE A 91 8.14 32.98 13.91
N SER A 92 7.40 31.89 13.70
CA SER A 92 7.94 30.64 13.19
C SER A 92 8.56 30.79 11.81
N MET A 93 7.91 31.56 10.92
CA MET A 93 8.42 31.86 9.58
C MET A 93 9.75 32.62 9.66
N ARG A 94 9.80 33.70 10.46
CA ARG A 94 11.01 34.50 10.64
C ARG A 94 12.15 33.75 11.34
N VAL A 95 11.83 32.93 12.34
CA VAL A 95 12.82 32.04 12.99
C VAL A 95 13.41 31.06 11.97
N CYS A 96 12.57 30.46 11.12
CA CYS A 96 13.02 29.54 10.08
C CYS A 96 13.96 30.22 9.07
N GLU A 97 13.54 31.35 8.50
CA GLU A 97 14.33 32.15 7.55
C GLU A 97 15.68 32.58 8.15
N LYS A 98 15.67 32.96 9.43
CA LYS A 98 16.87 33.42 10.13
C LYS A 98 17.88 32.30 10.35
N VAL A 99 17.41 31.13 10.80
CA VAL A 99 18.29 29.97 11.00
C VAL A 99 18.81 29.44 9.65
N GLU A 100 17.98 29.45 8.60
CA GLU A 100 18.36 29.07 7.23
C GLU A 100 19.46 29.98 6.67
N SER A 101 19.27 31.29 6.74
CA SER A 101 20.23 32.27 6.19
C SER A 101 21.58 32.27 6.91
N LYS A 102 21.59 32.07 8.22
CA LYS A 102 22.84 32.00 9.01
C LYS A 102 23.53 30.65 8.92
N GLY A 103 22.79 29.56 8.73
CA GLY A 103 23.31 28.19 8.72
C GLY A 103 23.72 27.67 10.11
N ARG A 104 24.44 28.47 10.91
CA ARG A 104 24.77 28.21 12.32
C ARG A 104 24.47 29.45 13.16
N THR A 105 23.76 29.29 14.27
CA THR A 105 23.34 30.40 15.13
C THR A 105 23.08 29.94 16.57
N THR A 106 22.60 30.82 17.43
CA THR A 106 22.20 30.50 18.81
C THR A 106 20.83 31.08 19.13
N TYR A 107 20.19 30.56 20.19
CA TYR A 107 18.88 31.06 20.63
C TYR A 107 18.87 32.58 20.88
N ASN A 108 19.86 33.10 21.61
CA ASN A 108 19.91 34.53 21.95
C ASN A 108 20.07 35.37 20.70
N GLU A 109 20.96 34.97 19.78
CA GLU A 109 21.17 35.67 18.52
C GLU A 109 19.89 35.75 17.68
N VAL A 110 19.16 34.64 17.52
CA VAL A 110 17.88 34.63 16.81
C VAL A 110 16.83 35.47 17.54
N ALA A 111 16.75 35.38 18.86
CA ALA A 111 15.76 36.11 19.65
C ALA A 111 16.01 37.63 19.63
N ASP A 112 17.24 38.06 19.86
CA ASP A 112 17.61 39.47 19.95
C ASP A 112 17.48 40.16 18.58
N GLU A 113 17.80 39.47 17.48
CA GLU A 113 17.56 40.00 16.12
C GLU A 113 16.08 40.15 15.78
N LEU A 114 15.24 39.18 16.18
CA LEU A 114 13.79 39.30 15.97
C LEU A 114 13.17 40.39 16.85
N VAL A 115 13.69 40.62 18.05
CA VAL A 115 13.25 41.74 18.90
C VAL A 115 13.61 43.07 18.24
N ALA A 116 14.83 43.20 17.69
CA ALA A 116 15.24 44.40 16.96
C ALA A 116 14.35 44.64 15.71
N GLU A 117 14.18 43.63 14.85
CA GLU A 117 13.39 43.74 13.61
C GLU A 117 11.92 44.14 13.84
N PHE A 118 11.32 43.67 14.93
CA PHE A 118 9.93 43.98 15.26
C PHE A 118 9.77 45.22 16.14
N SER A 119 10.86 45.76 16.69
CA SER A 119 10.86 47.05 17.39
C SER A 119 11.12 48.23 16.46
N ASP A 120 11.61 47.98 15.23
CA ASP A 120 11.86 49.02 14.24
C ASP A 120 10.55 49.66 13.71
N PRO A 121 10.37 50.99 13.88
CA PRO A 121 9.14 51.69 13.51
C PRO A 121 8.97 51.84 11.99
N ASN A 122 10.00 51.52 11.19
CA ASN A 122 9.93 51.60 9.73
C ASN A 122 9.27 50.35 9.09
N ILE A 123 9.11 49.26 9.86
CA ILE A 123 8.48 47.99 9.42
C ILE A 123 7.04 47.87 9.96
N ASN A 124 6.72 48.56 11.05
CA ASN A 124 5.40 48.55 11.68
C ASN A 124 4.61 49.84 11.38
N ILE A 125 3.46 49.71 10.71
CA ILE A 125 2.57 50.83 10.32
C ILE A 125 1.85 51.49 11.50
N ASP A 126 1.84 50.85 12.68
CA ASP A 126 1.27 51.43 13.91
C ASP A 126 2.40 51.96 14.79
N SER A 127 2.60 53.28 14.77
CA SER A 127 3.54 54.00 15.64
C SER A 127 3.37 53.57 17.10
N PRO A 128 4.46 53.21 17.81
CA PRO A 128 4.40 53.10 19.25
C PRO A 128 4.27 54.51 19.85
N ASP A 129 3.33 54.67 20.77
CA ASP A 129 3.27 55.84 21.66
C ASP A 129 4.62 55.93 22.40
N PRO A 130 5.40 57.03 22.24
CA PRO A 130 6.80 57.09 22.66
C PRO A 130 7.04 57.05 24.18
N ASP A 131 5.97 57.01 24.99
CA ASP A 131 6.03 57.03 26.46
C ASP A 131 5.85 55.65 27.12
N ASN A 132 5.60 54.58 26.34
CA ASN A 132 5.31 53.26 26.89
C ASN A 132 6.51 52.29 26.84
N SER A 133 7.52 52.56 27.67
CA SER A 133 8.68 51.68 27.90
C SER A 133 8.30 50.25 28.29
N SER A 134 7.10 50.06 28.87
CA SER A 134 6.61 48.75 29.33
C SER A 134 6.10 47.85 28.20
N ALA A 135 5.61 48.44 27.09
CA ALA A 135 5.13 47.68 25.94
C ALA A 135 6.28 47.00 25.18
N GLN A 136 7.41 47.69 25.01
CA GLN A 136 8.61 47.11 24.38
C GLN A 136 9.16 45.90 25.17
N GLN A 137 9.19 45.99 26.51
CA GLN A 137 9.60 44.86 27.35
C GLN A 137 8.62 43.67 27.30
N TYR A 138 7.32 43.93 27.08
CA TYR A 138 6.32 42.88 26.92
C TYR A 138 6.48 42.16 25.58
N ASP A 139 6.71 42.93 24.51
CA ASP A 139 6.93 42.39 23.17
C ASP A 139 8.22 41.56 23.13
N GLU A 140 9.30 42.00 23.77
CA GLU A 140 10.52 41.21 23.90
C GLU A 140 10.28 39.84 24.57
N LYS A 141 9.59 39.82 25.72
CA LYS A 141 9.27 38.58 26.44
C LYS A 141 8.39 37.66 25.58
N ASN A 142 7.45 38.24 24.84
CA ASN A 142 6.56 37.49 23.96
C ASN A 142 7.35 36.84 22.82
N ILE A 143 8.18 37.61 22.11
CA ILE A 143 9.02 37.13 21.00
C ILE A 143 9.92 36.00 21.49
N ARG A 144 10.65 36.20 22.60
CA ARG A 144 11.51 35.18 23.21
C ARG A 144 10.77 33.86 23.47
N ARG A 145 9.53 33.92 23.97
CA ARG A 145 8.71 32.72 24.21
C ARG A 145 8.32 32.02 22.90
N ARG A 146 7.95 32.79 21.87
CA ARG A 146 7.55 32.27 20.55
C ARG A 146 8.71 31.65 19.79
N VAL A 147 9.92 32.21 19.92
CA VAL A 147 11.15 31.63 19.34
C VAL A 147 11.38 30.21 19.84
N TYR A 148 11.18 29.95 21.14
CA TYR A 148 11.26 28.59 21.68
C TYR A 148 10.21 27.65 21.09
N ASP A 149 8.96 28.11 20.94
CA ASP A 149 7.90 27.29 20.32
C ASP A 149 8.29 26.86 18.90
N ALA A 150 8.79 27.81 18.10
CA ALA A 150 9.21 27.57 16.74
C ALA A 150 10.42 26.61 16.65
N LEU A 151 11.48 26.89 17.41
CA LEU A 151 12.69 26.07 17.39
C LEU A 151 12.44 24.62 17.83
N ASN A 152 11.55 24.41 18.81
CA ASN A 152 11.23 23.05 19.26
C ASN A 152 10.53 22.24 18.18
N VAL A 153 9.61 22.86 17.43
CA VAL A 153 8.93 22.20 16.31
C VAL A 153 9.90 21.95 15.16
N LEU A 154 10.73 22.95 14.80
CA LEU A 154 11.74 22.79 13.74
C LEU A 154 12.74 21.68 14.06
N MET A 155 13.11 21.52 15.33
CA MET A 155 13.96 20.42 15.79
C MET A 155 13.26 19.07 15.71
N ALA A 156 11.99 18.99 16.13
CA ALA A 156 11.19 17.77 16.05
C ALA A 156 10.93 17.31 14.60
N MET A 157 10.89 18.26 13.67
CA MET A 157 10.77 18.02 12.23
C MET A 157 12.14 17.79 11.54
N GLU A 158 13.22 17.71 12.32
CA GLU A 158 14.61 17.52 11.85
C GLU A 158 15.11 18.59 10.87
N ILE A 159 14.43 19.74 10.80
CA ILE A 159 14.79 20.88 9.94
C ILE A 159 16.05 21.58 10.48
N ILE A 160 16.24 21.53 11.79
CA ILE A 160 17.40 22.08 12.50
C ILE A 160 17.94 21.04 13.49
N SER A 161 19.20 21.16 13.87
CA SER A 161 19.74 20.49 15.06
C SER A 161 20.22 21.49 16.10
N LYS A 162 20.28 21.05 17.35
CA LYS A 162 20.80 21.81 18.46
C LYS A 162 21.86 21.00 19.21
N ASP A 163 23.07 21.51 19.27
CA ASP A 163 24.11 21.02 20.16
C ASP A 163 24.40 22.09 21.23
N LYS A 164 24.04 21.79 22.48
CA LYS A 164 24.12 22.72 23.62
C LYS A 164 23.45 24.07 23.31
N LYS A 165 24.23 25.09 22.93
CA LYS A 165 23.76 26.44 22.61
C LYS A 165 23.74 26.72 21.11
N GLU A 166 24.43 25.91 20.32
CA GLU A 166 24.55 26.04 18.87
C GLU A 166 23.35 25.39 18.19
N ILE A 167 22.80 26.09 17.20
CA ILE A 167 21.69 25.66 16.36
C ILE A 167 22.21 25.63 14.92
N GLN A 168 22.06 24.50 14.25
CA GLN A 168 22.50 24.31 12.86
C GLN A 168 21.31 24.01 11.95
N TRP A 169 21.23 24.69 10.82
CA TRP A 169 20.28 24.42 9.75
C TRP A 169 20.60 23.09 9.07
N ARG A 170 19.63 22.17 9.06
CA ARG A 170 19.72 20.90 8.30
C ARG A 170 19.03 21.01 6.95
N GLY A 171 17.98 21.84 6.87
CA GLY A 171 17.16 22.00 5.66
C GLY A 171 15.76 21.43 5.86
N LEU A 172 14.81 21.92 5.05
CA LEU A 172 13.48 21.31 4.98
C LEU A 172 13.61 19.86 4.48
N PRO A 173 12.82 18.91 5.01
CA PRO A 173 12.69 17.58 4.42
C PRO A 173 12.30 17.73 2.94
N LYS A 174 13.29 17.64 2.07
CA LYS A 174 13.05 17.43 0.65
C LYS A 174 12.75 15.95 0.56
N THR A 175 11.66 15.55 -0.10
CA THR A 175 11.56 14.19 -0.64
C THR A 175 12.87 13.95 -1.35
N SER A 176 13.70 13.07 -0.80
CA SER A 176 15.05 12.90 -1.28
C SER A 176 14.95 12.39 -2.73
N MET A 177 15.95 12.64 -3.57
CA MET A 177 15.93 12.07 -4.92
C MET A 177 15.79 10.55 -4.89
N ASN A 178 16.29 9.91 -3.81
CA ASN A 178 16.12 8.49 -3.55
C ASN A 178 14.65 8.15 -3.24
N ASP A 179 13.93 8.94 -2.44
CA ASP A 179 12.50 8.70 -2.14
C ASP A 179 11.65 8.79 -3.41
N ILE A 180 11.99 9.75 -4.29
CA ILE A 180 11.32 9.93 -5.58
C ILE A 180 11.62 8.73 -6.50
N GLU A 181 12.85 8.24 -6.50
CA GLU A 181 13.25 7.07 -7.29
C GLU A 181 12.56 5.80 -6.77
N GLU A 182 12.53 5.58 -5.46
CA GLU A 182 11.83 4.46 -4.83
C GLU A 182 10.34 4.47 -5.19
N LEU A 183 9.66 5.62 -5.03
CA LEU A 183 8.26 5.76 -5.43
C LEU A 183 8.04 5.49 -6.93
N LYS A 184 8.96 5.90 -7.81
CA LYS A 184 8.88 5.57 -9.23
C LYS A 184 9.02 4.07 -9.49
N THR A 185 9.92 3.39 -8.78
CA THR A 185 10.07 1.94 -8.90
C THR A 185 8.81 1.21 -8.43
N GLU A 186 8.20 1.67 -7.34
CA GLU A 186 6.95 1.12 -6.83
C GLU A 186 5.80 1.32 -7.83
N VAL A 187 5.63 2.53 -8.36
CA VAL A 187 4.62 2.84 -9.39
C VAL A 187 4.80 1.95 -10.62
N ASN A 188 6.03 1.76 -11.09
CA ASN A 188 6.31 0.87 -12.22
C ASN A 188 5.97 -0.58 -11.90
N GLY A 189 6.29 -1.06 -10.69
CA GLY A 189 5.95 -2.41 -10.24
C GLY A 189 4.44 -2.63 -10.13
N LEU A 190 3.71 -1.66 -9.58
CA LEU A 190 2.25 -1.69 -9.50
C LEU A 190 1.60 -1.70 -10.88
N LYS A 191 2.10 -0.88 -11.81
CA LYS A 191 1.63 -0.87 -13.20
C LYS A 191 1.83 -2.21 -13.88
N GLY A 192 3.03 -2.80 -13.76
CA GLY A 192 3.30 -4.13 -14.31
C GLY A 192 2.41 -5.24 -13.72
N ARG A 193 2.03 -5.13 -12.44
CA ARG A 193 1.06 -6.05 -11.82
C ARG A 193 -0.35 -5.85 -12.37
N ILE A 194 -0.77 -4.61 -12.59
CA ILE A 194 -2.07 -4.30 -13.20
C ILE A 194 -2.13 -4.86 -14.61
N ASP A 195 -1.10 -4.66 -15.42
CA ASP A 195 -1.04 -5.15 -16.80
C ASP A 195 -1.13 -6.69 -16.86
N LYS A 196 -0.42 -7.39 -15.97
CA LYS A 196 -0.53 -8.87 -15.85
C LYS A 196 -1.93 -9.32 -15.47
N LYS A 197 -2.59 -8.64 -14.52
CA LYS A 197 -3.95 -8.96 -14.11
C LYS A 197 -4.96 -8.70 -15.22
N ASN A 198 -4.78 -7.62 -15.97
CA ASN A 198 -5.63 -7.29 -17.12
C ASN A 198 -5.48 -8.34 -18.23
N ALA A 199 -4.24 -8.75 -18.54
CA ALA A 199 -3.99 -9.80 -19.54
C ALA A 199 -4.63 -11.13 -19.13
N TYR A 200 -4.47 -11.54 -17.86
CA TYR A 200 -5.09 -12.76 -17.35
C TYR A 200 -6.62 -12.69 -17.34
N LEU A 201 -7.20 -11.52 -16.99
CA LEU A 201 -8.64 -11.32 -17.03
C LEU A 201 -9.19 -11.41 -18.46
N GLN A 202 -8.47 -10.85 -19.43
CA GLN A 202 -8.85 -10.94 -20.84
C GLN A 202 -8.86 -12.40 -21.32
N ASP A 203 -7.81 -13.16 -21.02
CA ASP A 203 -7.74 -14.58 -21.35
C ASP A 203 -8.90 -15.37 -20.72
N LEU A 204 -9.23 -15.11 -19.45
CA LEU A 204 -10.35 -15.75 -18.78
C LEU A 204 -11.71 -15.38 -19.41
N GLN A 205 -11.88 -14.12 -19.82
CA GLN A 205 -13.09 -13.67 -20.53
C GLN A 205 -13.23 -14.34 -21.89
N ASP A 206 -12.13 -14.47 -22.64
CA ASP A 206 -12.11 -15.12 -23.94
C ASP A 206 -12.44 -16.62 -23.81
N GLN A 207 -11.86 -17.30 -22.81
CA GLN A 207 -12.17 -18.70 -22.49
C GLN A 207 -13.66 -18.88 -22.12
N TYR A 208 -14.20 -18.00 -21.26
CA TYR A 208 -15.61 -18.04 -20.87
C TYR A 208 -16.55 -17.84 -22.07
N ALA A 209 -16.26 -16.85 -22.92
CA ALA A 209 -17.03 -16.58 -24.12
C ALA A 209 -16.97 -17.76 -25.12
N CYS A 210 -15.78 -18.34 -25.30
CA CYS A 210 -15.57 -19.51 -26.15
C CYS A 210 -16.40 -20.71 -25.65
N LEU A 211 -16.32 -21.01 -24.35
CA LEU A 211 -17.04 -22.13 -23.76
C LEU A 211 -18.57 -21.95 -23.83
N GLN A 212 -19.06 -20.74 -23.53
CA GLN A 212 -20.47 -20.39 -23.68
C GLN A 212 -20.96 -20.59 -25.13
N ASN A 213 -20.16 -20.15 -26.11
CA ASN A 213 -20.50 -20.32 -27.52
C ASN A 213 -20.49 -21.80 -27.93
N LEU A 214 -19.53 -22.59 -27.45
CA LEU A 214 -19.45 -24.03 -27.70
C LEU A 214 -20.66 -24.77 -27.12
N VAL A 215 -21.03 -24.48 -25.87
CA VAL A 215 -22.20 -25.07 -25.20
C VAL A 215 -23.47 -24.73 -25.98
N ARG A 216 -23.69 -23.44 -26.30
CA ARG A 216 -24.87 -23.00 -27.06
C ARG A 216 -24.97 -23.68 -28.42
N ARG A 217 -23.85 -23.79 -29.14
CA ARG A 217 -23.82 -24.49 -30.45
C ARG A 217 -24.18 -25.96 -30.30
N ASN A 218 -23.63 -26.64 -29.30
CA ASN A 218 -23.91 -28.05 -29.08
C ASN A 218 -25.38 -28.27 -28.69
N GLU A 219 -25.94 -27.45 -27.79
CA GLU A 219 -27.37 -27.50 -27.43
C GLU A 219 -28.28 -27.37 -28.65
N GLN A 220 -27.95 -26.48 -29.59
CA GLN A 220 -28.71 -26.31 -30.83
C GLN A 220 -28.66 -27.55 -31.73
N LEU A 221 -27.48 -28.18 -31.89
CA LEU A 221 -27.32 -29.40 -32.69
C LEU A 221 -28.09 -30.59 -32.09
N TYR A 222 -28.08 -30.72 -30.76
CA TYR A 222 -28.87 -31.76 -30.09
C TYR A 222 -30.38 -31.49 -30.17
N GLY A 223 -30.80 -30.22 -30.18
CA GLY A 223 -32.21 -29.83 -30.31
C GLY A 223 -32.77 -29.94 -31.74
N SER A 224 -31.94 -29.83 -32.78
CA SER A 224 -32.35 -29.92 -34.19
C SER A 224 -32.42 -31.35 -34.75
N GLY A 225 -31.98 -32.35 -33.97
CA GLY A 225 -31.87 -33.73 -34.43
C GLY A 225 -30.63 -34.02 -35.29
N ASP A 226 -29.75 -33.03 -35.50
CA ASP A 226 -28.45 -33.16 -36.18
C ASP A 226 -27.33 -33.40 -35.16
N ALA A 227 -27.58 -34.32 -34.23
CA ALA A 227 -26.63 -34.62 -33.16
C ALA A 227 -25.43 -35.40 -33.72
N PRO A 228 -24.19 -34.90 -33.57
CA PRO A 228 -23.01 -35.64 -34.02
C PRO A 228 -22.90 -36.96 -33.25
N SER A 229 -22.55 -38.03 -33.98
CA SER A 229 -22.47 -39.40 -33.43
C SER A 229 -21.24 -39.66 -32.55
N GLY A 230 -20.36 -38.67 -32.39
CA GLY A 230 -19.16 -38.76 -31.54
C GLY A 230 -18.61 -37.38 -31.15
N GLY A 231 -17.76 -37.35 -30.12
CA GLY A 231 -17.12 -36.14 -29.63
C GLY A 231 -16.09 -36.41 -28.53
N VAL A 232 -15.24 -35.42 -28.25
CA VAL A 232 -14.25 -35.45 -27.15
C VAL A 232 -14.67 -34.43 -26.10
N ALA A 233 -14.77 -34.86 -24.84
CA ALA A 233 -15.13 -34.00 -23.72
C ALA A 233 -13.92 -33.20 -23.21
N LEU A 234 -14.16 -31.98 -22.74
CA LEU A 234 -13.16 -31.18 -22.03
C LEU A 234 -12.97 -31.69 -20.60
N PRO A 235 -11.77 -31.53 -19.98
CA PRO A 235 -10.55 -31.02 -20.60
C PRO A 235 -9.81 -32.11 -21.39
N PHE A 236 -9.25 -31.72 -22.54
CA PHE A 236 -8.29 -32.54 -23.29
C PHE A 236 -7.17 -31.64 -23.78
N ILE A 237 -6.06 -32.25 -24.19
CA ILE A 237 -4.97 -31.59 -24.91
C ILE A 237 -4.88 -32.20 -26.29
N LEU A 238 -4.50 -31.41 -27.30
CA LEU A 238 -4.34 -31.90 -28.66
C LEU A 238 -2.86 -31.89 -29.02
N VAL A 239 -2.34 -33.08 -29.33
CA VAL A 239 -1.00 -33.23 -29.91
C VAL A 239 -1.16 -33.42 -31.41
N GLN A 240 -0.63 -32.48 -32.19
CA GLN A 240 -0.67 -32.52 -33.64
C GLN A 240 0.74 -32.74 -34.20
N THR A 241 0.86 -33.65 -35.17
CA THR A 241 2.11 -33.85 -35.94
C THR A 241 1.79 -33.95 -37.44
N ARG A 242 2.82 -34.11 -38.27
CA ARG A 242 2.64 -34.25 -39.73
C ARG A 242 1.88 -35.54 -40.06
N PRO A 243 1.05 -35.56 -41.12
CA PRO A 243 0.26 -36.75 -41.48
C PRO A 243 1.08 -38.03 -41.76
N HIS A 244 2.36 -37.87 -42.10
CA HIS A 244 3.31 -38.95 -42.40
C HIS A 244 4.39 -39.10 -41.31
N ALA A 245 4.13 -38.59 -40.10
CA ALA A 245 4.95 -38.88 -38.94
C ALA A 245 4.65 -40.30 -38.43
N THR A 246 5.67 -40.96 -37.92
CA THR A 246 5.53 -42.22 -37.18
C THR A 246 5.53 -41.87 -35.70
N VAL A 247 4.56 -42.43 -34.97
CA VAL A 247 4.39 -42.22 -33.54
C VAL A 247 4.39 -43.59 -32.87
N GLU A 248 5.35 -43.81 -31.98
CA GLU A 248 5.37 -44.98 -31.11
C GLU A 248 4.75 -44.59 -29.77
N VAL A 249 3.84 -45.42 -29.27
CA VAL A 249 3.08 -45.13 -28.05
C VAL A 249 3.20 -46.30 -27.10
N GLU A 250 3.72 -46.03 -25.91
CA GLU A 250 3.79 -46.99 -24.81
C GLU A 250 2.91 -46.49 -23.67
N ILE A 251 1.95 -47.30 -23.25
CA ILE A 251 1.02 -46.98 -22.16
C ILE A 251 1.33 -47.94 -21.01
N SER A 252 1.53 -47.40 -19.82
CA SER A 252 1.70 -48.21 -18.61
C SER A 252 0.43 -49.01 -18.31
N GLU A 253 0.57 -50.15 -17.64
CA GLU A 253 -0.56 -51.03 -17.31
C GLU A 253 -1.62 -50.32 -16.44
N ASP A 254 -1.18 -49.41 -15.56
CA ASP A 254 -2.05 -48.59 -14.70
C ASP A 254 -2.65 -47.35 -15.40
N MET A 255 -2.32 -47.15 -16.68
CA MET A 255 -2.72 -46.02 -17.52
C MET A 255 -2.36 -44.63 -16.96
N GLN A 256 -1.46 -44.54 -15.99
CA GLN A 256 -1.02 -43.26 -15.42
C GLN A 256 0.10 -42.61 -16.23
N HIS A 257 0.81 -43.41 -17.03
CA HIS A 257 1.94 -42.96 -17.83
C HIS A 257 1.73 -43.35 -19.28
N VAL A 258 1.88 -42.34 -20.15
CA VAL A 258 1.91 -42.55 -21.60
C VAL A 258 3.19 -41.92 -22.12
N HIS A 259 3.99 -42.73 -22.81
CA HIS A 259 5.19 -42.30 -23.50
C HIS A 259 4.90 -42.27 -24.99
N PHE A 260 5.22 -41.13 -25.62
CA PHE A 260 5.08 -40.94 -27.06
C PHE A 260 6.46 -40.65 -27.64
N ASP A 261 6.93 -41.49 -28.56
CA ASP A 261 8.10 -41.21 -29.39
C ASP A 261 7.63 -40.75 -30.78
N PHE A 262 8.06 -39.55 -31.17
CA PHE A 262 7.72 -38.94 -32.44
C PHE A 262 8.98 -38.79 -33.28
N ASN A 263 8.97 -39.36 -34.49
CA ASN A 263 10.08 -39.15 -35.42
C ASN A 263 10.09 -37.76 -36.09
N ARG A 264 9.13 -36.91 -35.76
CA ARG A 264 8.97 -35.54 -36.30
C ARG A 264 8.48 -34.58 -35.22
N MET A 265 8.65 -33.29 -35.48
CA MET A 265 8.19 -32.22 -34.60
C MET A 265 6.67 -32.30 -34.34
N ILE A 266 6.29 -31.95 -33.11
CA ILE A 266 4.90 -31.90 -32.65
C ILE A 266 4.50 -30.47 -32.28
N HIS A 267 3.19 -30.22 -32.30
CA HIS A 267 2.55 -29.03 -31.75
C HIS A 267 1.57 -29.46 -30.66
N LEU A 268 1.61 -28.79 -29.52
CA LEU A 268 0.70 -29.00 -28.39
C LEU A 268 -0.25 -27.82 -28.30
N TYR A 269 -1.55 -28.11 -28.25
CA TYR A 269 -2.64 -27.15 -28.10
C TYR A 269 -3.48 -27.49 -26.87
#